data_AF-A0A6A4WKP2-F1
#
_entry.id   AF-A0A6A4WKP2-F1
#
_cell.length_a   1.000
_cell.length_b   1.000
_cell.length_c   1.000
_cell.angle_alpha   90.00
_cell.angle_beta   90.00
_cell.angle_gamma   90.00
#
_symmetry.space_group_name_H-M   'P 1'
#
loop_
_entity.id
_entity.type
_entity.pdbx_description
1 polymer ?
#
loop_
_entity_poly.entity_id
_entity_poly.type
_entity_poly.pdbx_seq_one_letter_code
_entity_poly.pdbx_strand_id
1 'polypeptide(L)'
;MERPEHCQKSLHALVDRRVLEVPGGGQLLAALQENSDVTVHVITAAQPGTVTWEREVSGCLERDGQAVTTTRRESQDHLVAVIEAATLASLVQTGQQTVSGGRGLTETMLQLGRETGKKVTILCWDLDKLCRTKKVTGSYGRAAAGGGGGRRLERLQLEDAVVDSLLETPHSLRIVTTPADGGVFLAQMTKAIAEEPFKRQRGRHPFAWFADADSARPVKVDASLRGLRRLWTEQLRPLCGGSLETAQAVGEAYPSPQALLQGFASCASVEQRERLVADLTVRSGDNKQPPVEAYCDMEFAGGNWTVIQRRDNIEPRQDFYLGWKEYKEGFGNVTQEFWWGLEHLFQLTSSDRRYELRVDLEAFDGSRRYATYQQFRISSELYGYRLSASDYSGNATDGLKYAVKRKFSTRDRDQDDWGDGHCAQDHQGAWWYSGCGWSNLNGRYRDGGDVDKTGIWWYRWRRFESLKKTAMKIRPT
;
A
#
# COMPACT_ATOMS: atom_id res chain seq x y z
N MET A 1 14.83 37.16 -1.28
CA MET A 1 13.97 35.95 -1.33
C MET A 1 14.90 34.77 -1.57
N GLU A 2 15.05 33.86 -0.62
CA GLU A 2 15.88 32.66 -0.82
C GLU A 2 15.20 31.74 -1.82
N ARG A 3 15.90 31.38 -2.89
CA ARG A 3 15.45 30.33 -3.82
C ARG A 3 15.53 28.98 -3.09
N PRO A 4 14.68 27.99 -3.41
CA PRO A 4 14.71 26.66 -2.76
C PRO A 4 16.10 26.02 -2.69
N GLU A 5 16.91 26.22 -3.73
CA GLU A 5 18.30 25.76 -3.88
C GLU A 5 19.28 26.39 -2.86
N HIS A 6 18.87 27.45 -2.16
CA HIS A 6 19.69 28.19 -1.20
C HIS A 6 19.12 28.13 0.23
N CYS A 7 17.88 27.68 0.41
CA CYS A 7 17.22 27.62 1.72
C CYS A 7 17.90 26.66 2.72
N GLN A 8 18.63 25.66 2.22
CA GLN A 8 19.40 24.74 3.05
C GLN A 8 20.74 25.32 3.50
N LYS A 9 21.37 26.18 2.67
CA LYS A 9 22.67 26.81 2.96
C LYS A 9 22.64 27.74 4.16
N SER A 10 21.49 28.39 4.38
CA SER A 10 21.23 29.21 5.57
C SER A 10 20.93 28.39 6.83
N LEU A 11 20.79 27.06 6.73
CA LEU A 11 20.34 26.22 7.83
C LEU A 11 21.52 25.52 8.51
N HIS A 12 21.51 25.55 9.83
CA HIS A 12 22.45 24.90 10.71
C HIS A 12 21.73 23.80 11.50
N ALA A 13 22.14 22.55 11.33
CA ALA A 13 21.68 21.44 12.17
C ALA A 13 22.59 21.33 13.40
N LEU A 14 22.01 21.42 14.59
CA LEU A 14 22.69 21.32 15.87
C LEU A 14 22.42 19.94 16.47
N VAL A 15 23.43 19.08 16.48
CA VAL A 15 23.36 17.71 16.99
C VAL A 15 24.01 17.68 18.38
N ASP A 16 23.25 17.35 19.42
CA ASP A 16 23.83 17.15 20.75
C ASP A 16 24.78 15.95 20.76
N ARG A 17 25.91 16.09 21.45
CA ARG A 17 26.92 15.02 21.57
C ARG A 17 26.36 13.69 22.06
N ARG A 18 25.33 13.68 22.91
CA ARG A 18 24.73 12.43 23.43
C ARG A 18 23.94 11.67 22.38
N VAL A 19 23.53 12.32 21.28
CA VAL A 19 22.95 11.61 20.13
C VAL A 19 23.95 10.59 19.57
N LEU A 20 25.24 10.92 19.60
CA LEU A 20 26.32 10.05 19.10
C LEU A 20 26.66 8.90 20.07
N GLU A 21 26.24 9.01 21.33
CA GLU A 21 26.39 7.96 22.35
C GLU A 21 25.33 6.86 22.17
N VAL A 22 24.17 7.18 21.56
CA VAL A 22 23.13 6.20 21.26
C VAL A 22 23.63 5.21 20.19
N PRO A 23 23.46 3.88 20.36
CA PRO A 23 23.92 2.89 19.39
C PRO A 23 23.35 3.10 17.97
N GLY A 24 24.19 3.56 17.04
CA GLY A 24 23.78 3.92 15.67
C GLY A 24 23.71 5.42 15.40
N GLY A 25 23.89 6.27 16.42
CA GLY A 25 23.87 7.74 16.29
C GLY A 25 24.88 8.31 15.29
N GLY A 26 26.03 7.65 15.10
CA GLY A 26 26.99 8.03 14.06
C GLY A 26 26.42 7.96 12.63
N GLN A 27 25.48 7.04 12.36
CA GLN A 27 24.82 6.95 11.05
C GLN A 27 23.87 8.12 10.80
N LEU A 28 23.24 8.65 11.85
CA LEU A 28 22.39 9.85 11.76
C LEU A 28 23.25 11.08 11.41
N LEU A 29 24.39 11.21 12.06
CA LEU A 29 25.34 12.29 11.77
C LEU A 29 25.88 12.19 10.34
N ALA A 30 26.27 10.99 9.90
CA ALA A 30 26.74 10.76 8.54
C ALA A 30 25.67 11.14 7.50
N ALA A 31 24.43 10.72 7.67
CA ALA A 31 23.34 11.06 6.76
C ALA A 31 23.05 12.58 6.70
N LEU A 32 23.21 13.30 7.81
CA LEU A 32 23.10 14.76 7.82
C LEU A 32 24.28 15.43 7.11
N GLN A 33 25.49 14.89 7.27
CA GLN A 33 26.72 15.42 6.66
C GLN A 33 26.84 15.10 5.16
N GLU A 34 26.22 14.02 4.68
CA GLU A 34 26.11 13.70 3.25
C GLU A 34 25.36 14.80 2.48
N ASN A 35 24.47 15.54 3.15
CA ASN A 35 23.81 16.70 2.55
C ASN A 35 24.75 17.91 2.57
N SER A 36 25.45 18.15 1.45
CA SER A 36 26.44 19.22 1.30
C SER A 36 25.88 20.65 1.47
N ASP A 37 24.56 20.83 1.42
CA ASP A 37 23.94 22.15 1.50
C ASP A 37 23.58 22.57 2.92
N VAL A 38 23.67 21.70 3.94
CA VAL A 38 23.37 22.04 5.34
C VAL A 38 24.63 22.00 6.17
N THR A 39 24.84 23.00 7.01
CA THR A 39 25.98 22.99 7.95
C THR A 39 25.60 22.24 9.22
N VAL A 40 26.35 21.20 9.58
CA VAL A 40 26.09 20.39 10.78
C VAL A 40 27.09 20.72 11.88
N HIS A 41 26.60 21.01 13.08
CA HIS A 41 27.42 21.28 14.28
C HIS A 41 27.15 20.23 15.35
N VAL A 42 28.21 19.69 15.94
CA VAL A 42 28.10 18.84 17.13
C VAL A 42 28.32 19.72 18.37
N ILE A 43 27.32 19.79 19.25
CA ILE A 43 27.30 20.73 20.39
C ILE A 43 27.00 20.03 21.72
N THR A 44 27.05 20.78 22.82
CA THR A 44 26.34 20.43 24.07
C THR A 44 25.06 21.24 24.10
N ALA A 45 23.94 20.60 23.80
CA ALA A 45 22.64 21.25 23.85
C ALA A 45 22.15 21.35 25.29
N ALA A 46 21.28 22.34 25.55
CA ALA A 46 20.58 22.46 26.83
C ALA A 46 19.69 21.24 27.13
N GLN A 47 19.10 20.65 26.09
CA GLN A 47 18.35 19.41 26.14
C GLN A 47 19.19 18.27 25.57
N PRO A 48 19.70 17.35 26.40
CA PRO A 48 20.61 16.31 25.94
C PRO A 48 19.94 15.31 25.00
N GLY A 49 20.71 14.74 24.07
CA GLY A 49 20.19 13.73 23.12
C GLY A 49 19.24 14.30 22.08
N THR A 50 19.33 15.59 21.77
CA THR A 50 18.43 16.25 20.81
C THR A 50 19.15 16.75 19.56
N VAL A 51 18.40 16.85 18.47
CA VAL A 51 18.77 17.54 17.24
C VAL A 51 17.81 18.70 17.05
N THR A 52 18.37 19.90 16.84
CA THR A 52 17.61 21.14 16.59
C THR A 52 18.18 21.87 15.39
N TRP A 53 17.48 22.90 14.91
CA TRP A 53 17.92 23.69 13.77
C TRP A 53 17.90 25.18 14.08
N GLU A 54 18.89 25.88 13.53
CA GLU A 54 18.96 27.34 13.50
C GLU A 54 19.08 27.81 12.07
N ARG A 55 18.52 28.97 11.77
CA ARG A 55 18.64 29.60 10.45
C ARG A 55 19.40 30.91 10.57
N GLU A 56 20.37 31.10 9.70
CA GLU A 56 21.02 32.39 9.53
C GLU A 56 20.10 33.35 8.77
N VAL A 57 19.83 34.50 9.38
CA VAL A 57 19.02 35.57 8.83
C VAL A 57 19.89 36.82 8.75
N SER A 58 20.03 37.36 7.53
CA SER A 58 20.75 38.61 7.29
C SER A 58 19.79 39.79 7.37
N GLY A 59 20.12 40.79 8.19
CA GLY A 59 19.41 42.07 8.27
C GLY A 59 20.35 43.23 7.97
N CYS A 60 19.81 44.35 7.50
CA CYS A 60 20.54 45.60 7.32
C CYS A 60 20.07 46.61 8.36
N LEU A 61 20.99 47.08 9.20
CA LEU A 61 20.74 48.20 10.11
C LEU A 61 21.49 49.42 9.56
N GLU A 62 20.79 50.53 9.37
CA GLU A 62 21.44 51.81 9.09
C GLU A 62 21.90 52.43 10.40
N ARG A 63 23.20 52.63 10.54
CA ARG A 63 23.80 53.40 11.64
C ARG A 63 24.76 54.41 11.03
N ASP A 64 24.55 55.69 11.34
CA ASP A 64 25.36 56.80 10.84
C ASP A 64 25.52 56.86 9.31
N GLY A 65 24.46 56.56 8.56
CA GLY A 65 24.46 56.64 7.09
C GLY A 65 25.23 55.53 6.37
N GLN A 66 25.73 54.53 7.09
CA GLN A 66 26.29 53.30 6.52
C GLN A 66 25.38 52.10 6.81
N ALA A 67 25.06 51.34 5.77
CA ALA A 67 24.35 50.07 5.91
C ALA A 67 25.30 49.01 6.48
N VAL A 68 25.06 48.58 7.71
CA VAL A 68 25.80 47.47 8.34
C VAL A 68 24.93 46.21 8.21
N THR A 69 25.47 45.20 7.51
CA THR A 69 24.84 43.88 7.43
C THR A 69 25.11 43.12 8.71
N THR A 70 24.06 42.79 9.47
CA THR A 70 24.14 41.94 10.66
C THR A 70 23.56 40.58 10.35
N THR A 71 24.32 39.52 10.62
CA THR A 71 23.80 38.14 10.56
C THR A 71 23.38 37.71 11.96
N ARG A 72 22.17 37.15 12.09
CA ARG A 72 21.64 36.58 13.33
C ARG A 72 21.20 35.14 13.08
N ARG A 73 21.36 34.27 14.08
CA ARG A 73 20.78 32.93 14.06
C ARG A 73 19.43 32.92 14.77
N GLU A 74 18.42 32.40 14.09
CA GLU A 74 17.07 32.23 14.60
C GLU A 74 16.74 30.75 14.79
N SER A 75 16.28 30.40 15.99
CA SER A 75 15.93 29.02 16.34
C SER A 75 14.66 28.59 15.60
N GLN A 76 14.66 27.39 15.02
CA GLN A 76 13.49 26.84 14.30
C GLN A 76 12.54 26.08 15.25
N ASP A 77 11.27 25.92 14.88
CA ASP A 77 10.20 25.42 15.76
C ASP A 77 10.26 23.91 16.06
N HIS A 78 11.23 23.19 15.51
CA HIS A 78 11.28 21.72 15.56
C HIS A 78 12.44 21.19 16.41
N LEU A 79 12.19 20.07 17.10
CA LEU A 79 13.18 19.35 17.88
C LEU A 79 13.00 17.85 17.69
N VAL A 80 14.09 17.12 17.47
CA VAL A 80 14.09 15.65 17.46
C VAL A 80 14.85 15.13 18.67
N ALA A 81 14.19 14.38 19.54
CA ALA A 81 14.81 13.70 20.66
C ALA A 81 15.15 12.26 20.28
N VAL A 82 16.43 11.91 20.29
CA VAL A 82 16.91 10.57 19.94
C VAL A 82 17.09 9.77 21.22
N ILE A 83 16.30 8.70 21.38
CA ILE A 83 16.32 7.88 22.60
C ILE A 83 16.50 6.40 22.28
N GLU A 84 17.08 5.68 23.23
CA GLU A 84 17.20 4.23 23.15
C GLU A 84 15.85 3.53 23.26
N ALA A 85 15.74 2.37 22.61
CA ALA A 85 14.61 1.46 22.73
C ALA A 85 14.27 1.13 24.19
N ALA A 86 15.28 0.96 25.06
CA ALA A 86 15.09 0.68 26.47
C ALA A 86 14.48 1.87 27.23
N THR A 87 14.91 3.10 26.90
CA THR A 87 14.34 4.33 27.49
C THR A 87 12.89 4.51 27.08
N LEU A 88 12.57 4.36 25.80
CA LEU A 88 11.19 4.41 25.31
C LEU A 88 10.33 3.34 25.99
N ALA A 89 10.87 2.12 26.16
CA ALA A 89 10.16 1.06 26.85
C ALA A 89 9.85 1.41 28.32
N SER A 90 10.82 1.99 29.03
CA SER A 90 10.62 2.47 30.39
C SER A 90 9.55 3.56 30.47
N LEU A 91 9.53 4.52 29.55
CA LEU A 91 8.54 5.60 29.54
C LEU A 91 7.11 5.08 29.39
N VAL A 92 6.91 4.09 28.52
CA VAL A 92 5.61 3.44 28.32
C VAL A 92 5.20 2.64 29.56
N GLN A 93 6.15 1.91 30.18
CA GLN A 93 5.87 1.08 31.35
C GLN A 93 5.56 1.88 32.62
N THR A 94 6.29 2.98 32.86
CA THR A 94 6.03 3.88 33.99
C THR A 94 4.62 4.44 33.91
N GLY A 95 4.12 4.70 32.70
CA GLY A 95 2.79 5.24 32.53
C GLY A 95 1.66 4.28 32.97
N GLN A 96 1.90 2.97 32.88
CA GLN A 96 0.91 1.96 33.26
C GLN A 96 0.75 1.77 34.77
N GLN A 97 1.72 2.22 35.58
CA GLN A 97 1.76 1.96 37.03
C GLN A 97 1.06 3.03 37.88
N THR A 98 0.64 4.14 37.29
CA THR A 98 0.05 5.26 38.03
C THR A 98 -1.48 5.12 38.08
N VAL A 99 -2.06 5.24 39.27
CA VAL A 99 -3.49 5.04 39.57
C VAL A 99 -4.39 6.08 38.85
N SER A 100 -3.80 7.17 38.35
CA SER A 100 -4.45 8.21 37.55
C SER A 100 -4.22 8.07 36.03
N GLY A 101 -3.70 6.94 35.54
CA GLY A 101 -3.38 6.77 34.11
C GLY A 101 -2.33 7.77 33.61
N GLY A 102 -1.39 8.14 34.48
CA GLY A 102 -0.30 9.08 34.18
C GLY A 102 0.54 8.58 33.02
N ARG A 103 0.64 9.38 31.98
CA ARG A 103 1.06 8.97 30.64
C ARG A 103 2.56 9.25 30.47
N GLY A 104 3.42 8.35 30.96
CA GLY A 104 4.87 8.60 31.03
C GLY A 104 5.51 9.11 29.73
N LEU A 105 5.13 8.55 28.57
CA LEU A 105 5.57 9.02 27.26
C LEU A 105 5.01 10.43 26.93
N THR A 106 3.70 10.61 27.06
CA THR A 106 2.98 11.86 26.77
C THR A 106 3.46 13.01 27.64
N GLU A 107 3.64 12.78 28.94
CA GLU A 107 4.11 13.77 29.90
C GLU A 107 5.54 14.21 29.59
N THR A 108 6.40 13.26 29.23
CA THR A 108 7.78 13.57 28.77
C THR A 108 7.75 14.44 27.51
N MET A 109 6.89 14.12 26.54
CA MET A 109 6.74 14.92 25.32
C MET A 109 6.23 16.33 25.63
N LEU A 110 5.22 16.46 26.49
CA LEU A 110 4.68 17.74 26.94
C LEU A 110 5.69 18.57 27.73
N GLN A 111 6.47 17.94 28.60
CA GLN A 111 7.52 18.61 29.36
C GLN A 111 8.59 19.15 28.42
N LEU A 112 9.11 18.31 27.52
CA LEU A 112 10.14 18.74 26.56
C LEU A 112 9.61 19.84 25.63
N GLY A 113 8.35 19.74 25.20
CA GLY A 113 7.69 20.79 24.42
C GLY A 113 7.55 22.11 25.18
N ARG A 114 7.16 22.07 26.47
CA ARG A 114 7.05 23.27 27.32
C ARG A 114 8.40 23.91 27.61
N GLU A 115 9.43 23.12 27.89
CA GLU A 115 10.77 23.61 28.20
C GLU A 115 11.47 24.25 26.99
N THR A 116 11.19 23.73 25.79
CA THR A 116 11.86 24.20 24.56
C THR A 116 11.04 25.15 23.71
N GLY A 117 9.71 25.18 23.92
CA GLY A 117 8.78 25.88 23.04
C GLY A 117 8.69 25.29 21.63
N LYS A 118 9.20 24.06 21.41
CA LYS A 118 9.32 23.42 20.10
C LYS A 118 8.35 22.25 19.92
N LYS A 119 8.02 21.94 18.67
CA LYS A 119 7.36 20.69 18.28
C LYS A 119 8.35 19.54 18.39
N VAL A 120 8.12 18.68 19.37
CA VAL A 120 8.94 17.50 19.67
C VAL A 120 8.58 16.32 18.77
N THR A 121 9.60 15.69 18.22
CA THR A 121 9.54 14.36 17.63
C THR A 121 10.50 13.43 18.36
N ILE A 122 10.00 12.36 18.97
CA ILE A 122 10.86 11.32 19.53
C ILE A 122 11.23 10.36 18.38
N LEU A 123 12.53 10.15 18.18
CA LEU A 123 13.06 9.19 17.21
C LEU A 123 13.69 8.01 17.95
N CYS A 124 13.21 6.82 17.61
CA CYS A 124 13.74 5.56 18.10
C CYS A 124 13.83 4.57 16.93
N TRP A 125 14.67 3.55 17.06
CA TRP A 125 14.80 2.48 16.08
C TRP A 125 14.75 1.10 16.72
N ASP A 126 14.61 0.08 15.88
CA ASP A 126 14.64 -1.33 16.26
C ASP A 126 13.42 -1.73 17.13
N LEU A 127 12.26 -1.81 16.47
CA LEU A 127 10.99 -2.22 17.08
C LEU A 127 11.08 -3.63 17.72
N ASP A 128 11.95 -4.50 17.21
CA ASP A 128 12.14 -5.86 17.74
C ASP A 128 12.87 -5.89 19.09
N LYS A 129 13.71 -4.88 19.38
CA LYS A 129 14.25 -4.66 20.73
C LYS A 129 13.20 -4.09 21.69
N LEU A 130 12.28 -3.28 21.19
CA LEU A 130 11.19 -2.67 21.95
C LEU A 130 10.10 -3.69 22.34
N CYS A 131 9.62 -4.48 21.39
CA CYS A 131 8.45 -5.33 21.55
C CYS A 131 8.78 -6.82 21.49
N ARG A 132 8.05 -7.65 22.26
CA ARG A 132 8.02 -9.10 22.01
C ARG A 132 7.25 -9.38 20.72
N THR A 133 7.96 -9.75 19.66
CA THR A 133 7.34 -10.50 18.56
C THR A 133 7.07 -11.93 19.07
N LYS A 134 5.79 -12.29 19.27
CA LYS A 134 5.43 -13.71 19.42
C LYS A 134 5.81 -14.40 18.11
N LYS A 135 6.97 -15.05 18.06
CA LYS A 135 7.19 -16.13 17.10
C LYS A 135 6.11 -17.16 17.41
N VAL A 136 5.20 -17.38 16.46
CA VAL A 136 4.31 -18.54 16.47
C VAL A 136 5.17 -19.76 16.15
N THR A 137 5.91 -20.24 17.16
CA THR A 137 6.54 -21.55 17.14
C THR A 137 5.72 -22.42 18.08
N GLY A 138 4.94 -23.33 17.50
CA GLY A 138 4.31 -24.38 18.27
C GLY A 138 5.38 -25.31 18.85
N SER A 139 5.50 -25.35 20.16
CA SER A 139 5.68 -26.59 20.91
C SER A 139 5.44 -26.32 22.39
N TYR A 140 4.77 -27.27 23.04
CA TYR A 140 4.68 -27.35 24.49
C TYR A 140 6.08 -27.52 25.07
N GLY A 141 6.54 -26.57 25.89
CA GLY A 141 7.82 -26.63 26.57
C GLY A 141 7.78 -25.85 27.88
N ARG A 142 8.01 -26.55 29.00
CA ARG A 142 7.97 -26.04 30.37
C ARG A 142 8.86 -24.80 30.57
N ALA A 143 8.34 -23.89 31.40
CA ALA A 143 9.08 -22.77 31.95
C ALA A 143 10.32 -23.24 32.72
N ALA A 144 11.48 -22.69 32.36
CA ALA A 144 12.64 -22.60 33.23
C ALA A 144 12.85 -21.12 33.57
N ALA A 145 12.82 -20.82 34.86
CA ALA A 145 13.14 -19.51 35.42
C ALA A 145 14.67 -19.34 35.52
N GLY A 146 15.18 -18.17 35.15
CA GLY A 146 16.54 -17.74 35.49
C GLY A 146 17.12 -16.71 34.51
N GLY A 147 17.41 -15.50 35.02
CA GLY A 147 18.31 -14.53 34.37
C GLY A 147 17.69 -13.15 34.13
N GLY A 148 18.12 -12.14 34.90
CA GLY A 148 17.61 -10.77 34.85
C GLY A 148 17.80 -10.07 33.50
N GLY A 149 16.69 -9.66 32.89
CA GLY A 149 16.62 -8.76 31.75
C GLY A 149 15.24 -8.11 31.76
N GLY A 150 15.18 -6.77 31.68
CA GLY A 150 13.95 -5.99 31.82
C GLY A 150 12.78 -6.55 31.01
N ARG A 151 11.58 -6.54 31.59
CA ARG A 151 10.33 -6.97 30.92
C ARG A 151 10.22 -6.23 29.57
N ARG A 152 10.29 -6.94 28.44
CA ARG A 152 9.99 -6.35 27.11
C ARG A 152 8.51 -6.00 27.00
N LEU A 153 8.18 -4.91 26.31
CA LEU A 153 6.80 -4.47 26.05
C LEU A 153 6.04 -5.44 25.14
N GLU A 154 4.73 -5.57 25.36
CA GLU A 154 3.83 -6.10 24.34
C GLU A 154 3.55 -5.01 23.29
N ARG A 155 3.40 -5.41 22.01
CA ARG A 155 3.18 -4.45 20.92
C ARG A 155 1.93 -3.60 21.12
N LEU A 156 0.85 -4.19 21.63
CA LEU A 156 -0.40 -3.49 21.91
C LEU A 156 -0.20 -2.35 22.93
N GLN A 157 0.61 -2.59 23.96
CA GLN A 157 0.90 -1.58 24.98
C GLN A 157 1.64 -0.35 24.43
N LEU A 158 2.51 -0.56 23.44
CA LEU A 158 3.19 0.52 22.75
C LEU A 158 2.23 1.27 21.82
N GLU A 159 1.40 0.56 21.07
CA GLU A 159 0.40 1.17 20.18
C GLU A 159 -0.60 2.04 20.97
N ASP A 160 -1.12 1.54 22.09
CA ASP A 160 -2.03 2.29 22.96
C ASP A 160 -1.37 3.58 23.48
N ALA A 161 -0.15 3.48 24.02
CA ALA A 161 0.57 4.65 24.53
C ALA A 161 0.90 5.70 23.45
N VAL A 162 1.11 5.25 22.20
CA VAL A 162 1.32 6.15 21.06
C VAL A 162 0.03 6.86 20.67
N VAL A 163 -1.08 6.12 20.57
CA VAL A 163 -2.38 6.69 20.24
C VAL A 163 -2.80 7.71 21.30
N ASP A 164 -2.66 7.37 22.58
CA ASP A 164 -2.97 8.27 23.69
C ASP A 164 -2.13 9.55 23.65
N SER A 165 -0.85 9.45 23.28
CA SER A 165 0.04 10.61 23.14
C SER A 165 -0.33 11.50 21.95
N LEU A 166 -0.73 10.90 20.82
CA LEU A 166 -1.15 11.64 19.62
C LEU A 166 -2.48 12.38 19.83
N LEU A 167 -3.37 11.87 20.69
CA LEU A 167 -4.63 12.54 21.00
C LEU A 167 -4.46 13.75 21.93
N GLU A 168 -3.39 13.79 22.73
CA GLU A 168 -3.20 14.84 23.75
C GLU A 168 -2.11 15.84 23.45
N THR A 169 -1.23 15.56 22.49
CA THR A 169 -0.06 16.40 22.24
C THR A 169 0.12 16.70 20.75
N PRO A 170 0.65 17.89 20.41
CA PRO A 170 1.05 18.21 19.03
C PRO A 170 2.42 17.59 18.66
N HIS A 171 2.91 16.65 19.48
CA HIS A 171 4.21 16.03 19.36
C HIS A 171 4.07 14.66 18.68
N SER A 172 5.16 14.10 18.16
CA SER A 172 5.12 12.85 17.40
C SER A 172 6.16 11.83 17.86
N LEU A 173 5.86 10.54 17.67
CA LEU A 173 6.81 9.44 17.84
C LEU A 173 7.09 8.81 16.48
N ARG A 174 8.36 8.61 16.17
CA ARG A 174 8.82 7.91 14.97
C ARG A 174 9.68 6.72 15.39
N ILE A 175 9.20 5.51 15.07
CA ILE A 175 9.95 4.27 15.23
C ILE A 175 10.36 3.78 13.85
N VAL A 176 11.65 3.69 13.59
CA VAL A 176 12.22 3.21 12.32
C VAL A 176 12.89 1.86 12.48
N THR A 177 13.18 1.16 11.38
CA THR A 177 13.75 -0.18 11.43
C THR A 177 15.23 -0.14 11.80
N THR A 178 16.00 0.74 11.17
CA THR A 178 17.45 0.84 11.36
C THR A 178 17.90 2.27 11.68
N PRO A 179 19.09 2.48 12.28
CA PRO A 179 19.62 3.83 12.46
C PRO A 179 19.80 4.58 11.13
N ALA A 180 20.14 3.89 10.04
CA ALA A 180 20.22 4.47 8.69
C ALA A 180 18.89 5.09 8.24
N ASP A 181 17.76 4.41 8.47
CA ASP A 181 16.42 4.96 8.19
C ASP A 181 16.14 6.22 9.04
N GLY A 182 16.66 6.25 10.26
CA GLY A 182 16.61 7.43 11.14
C GLY A 182 17.40 8.61 10.58
N GLY A 183 18.57 8.33 9.98
CA GLY A 183 19.35 9.31 9.23
C GLY A 183 18.61 9.89 8.02
N VAL A 184 17.98 9.01 7.22
CA VAL A 184 17.14 9.43 6.07
C VAL A 184 15.99 10.33 6.53
N PHE A 185 15.31 9.95 7.61
CA PHE A 185 14.24 10.75 8.21
C PHE A 185 14.74 12.13 8.64
N LEU A 186 15.89 12.21 9.33
CA LEU A 186 16.47 13.49 9.76
C LEU A 186 16.87 14.38 8.58
N ALA A 187 17.42 13.81 7.50
CA ALA A 187 17.75 14.55 6.29
C ALA A 187 16.48 15.11 5.62
N GLN A 188 15.41 14.31 5.51
CA GLN A 188 14.13 14.76 4.96
C GLN A 188 13.48 15.85 5.83
N MET A 189 13.53 15.71 7.15
CA MET A 189 13.01 16.70 8.08
C MET A 189 13.80 18.00 8.01
N THR A 190 15.13 17.92 7.93
CA THR A 190 16.02 19.09 7.73
C THR A 190 15.66 19.85 6.45
N LYS A 191 15.46 19.13 5.33
CA LYS A 191 15.00 19.73 4.08
C LYS A 191 13.62 20.39 4.21
N ALA A 192 12.68 19.74 4.90
CA ALA A 192 11.36 20.30 5.11
C ALA A 192 11.40 21.61 5.93
N ILE A 193 12.21 21.66 6.99
CA ILE A 193 12.44 22.85 7.81
C ILE A 193 13.11 23.95 6.98
N ALA A 194 14.09 23.59 6.14
CA ALA A 194 14.76 24.52 5.24
C ALA A 194 13.75 25.22 4.32
N GLU A 195 12.83 24.48 3.72
CA GLU A 195 11.85 24.97 2.74
C GLU A 195 10.59 25.62 3.36
N GLU A 196 10.38 25.51 4.67
CA GLU A 196 9.14 25.94 5.32
C GLU A 196 8.79 27.43 5.10
N PRO A 197 9.71 28.41 5.28
CA PRO A 197 9.37 29.83 5.06
C PRO A 197 8.95 30.11 3.62
N PHE A 198 9.62 29.47 2.67
CA PHE A 198 9.31 29.56 1.24
C PHE A 198 7.91 29.02 0.95
N LYS A 199 7.57 27.85 1.48
CA LYS A 199 6.24 27.23 1.31
C LYS A 199 5.13 28.07 1.95
N ARG A 200 5.33 28.60 3.16
CA ARG A 200 4.36 29.48 3.84
C ARG A 200 4.08 30.77 3.05
N GLN A 201 5.09 31.36 2.41
CA GLN A 201 4.90 32.56 1.57
C GLN A 201 4.21 32.24 0.24
N ARG A 202 4.56 31.11 -0.39
CA ARG A 202 3.92 30.64 -1.63
C ARG A 202 2.41 30.40 -1.43
N GLY A 203 2.03 29.84 -0.29
CA GLY A 203 0.63 29.62 0.09
C GLY A 203 -0.23 30.89 0.23
N ARG A 204 0.39 32.08 0.32
CA ARG A 204 -0.32 33.37 0.41
C ARG A 204 -0.60 34.01 -0.96
N HIS A 205 -0.10 33.42 -2.05
CA HIS A 205 -0.30 33.94 -3.39
C HIS A 205 -1.73 33.61 -3.91
N PRO A 206 -2.40 34.51 -4.65
CA PRO A 206 -3.74 34.24 -5.20
C PRO A 206 -3.81 33.00 -6.12
N PHE A 207 -2.66 32.60 -6.67
CA PHE A 207 -2.48 31.40 -7.48
C PHE A 207 -1.75 30.28 -6.74
N ALA A 208 -1.74 30.28 -5.40
CA ALA A 208 -1.09 29.23 -4.58
C ALA A 208 -1.56 27.83 -4.98
N TRP A 209 -2.84 27.67 -5.32
CA TRP A 209 -3.43 26.43 -5.83
C TRP A 209 -2.77 25.91 -7.11
N PHE A 210 -2.28 26.81 -7.99
CA PHE A 210 -1.56 26.45 -9.21
C PHE A 210 -0.10 26.05 -8.93
N ALA A 211 0.40 26.48 -7.78
CA ALA A 211 1.77 26.29 -7.35
C ALA A 211 1.94 25.03 -6.47
N ASP A 212 0.90 24.59 -5.77
CA ASP A 212 0.88 23.29 -5.08
C ASP A 212 0.88 22.08 -6.04
N ALA A 213 0.70 22.32 -7.33
CA ALA A 213 0.84 21.33 -8.39
C ALA A 213 2.31 20.97 -8.74
N ASP A 214 3.26 21.14 -7.81
CA ASP A 214 4.68 20.77 -8.00
C ASP A 214 4.88 19.26 -8.31
N SER A 215 3.88 18.42 -8.03
CA SER A 215 3.86 17.02 -8.46
C SER A 215 3.53 16.84 -9.94
N ALA A 216 2.84 17.80 -10.58
CA ALA A 216 2.54 17.82 -12.00
C ALA A 216 3.66 18.54 -12.77
N ARG A 217 4.57 17.76 -13.37
CA ARG A 217 5.67 18.32 -14.18
C ARG A 217 5.09 19.10 -15.38
N PRO A 218 5.62 20.29 -15.70
CA PRO A 218 5.25 21.02 -16.91
C PRO A 218 5.41 20.14 -18.16
N VAL A 219 4.43 20.14 -19.06
CA VAL A 219 4.56 19.43 -20.34
C VAL A 219 5.51 20.20 -21.24
N LYS A 220 6.67 19.62 -21.53
CA LYS A 220 7.60 20.19 -22.51
C LYS A 220 7.05 20.02 -23.92
N VAL A 221 7.04 21.12 -24.68
CA VAL A 221 6.71 21.14 -26.11
C VAL A 221 7.93 21.65 -26.86
N ASP A 222 8.39 20.90 -27.84
CA ASP A 222 9.55 21.31 -28.65
C ASP A 222 9.13 22.18 -29.86
N ALA A 223 10.13 22.74 -30.57
CA ALA A 223 9.89 23.56 -31.76
C ALA A 223 9.22 22.80 -32.92
N SER A 224 9.24 21.46 -32.90
CA SER A 224 8.50 20.61 -33.83
C SER A 224 7.09 20.26 -33.36
N LEU A 225 6.59 20.96 -32.31
CA LEU A 225 5.27 20.81 -31.72
C LEU A 225 5.02 19.44 -31.07
N ARG A 226 6.07 18.63 -30.86
CA ARG A 226 5.95 17.38 -30.11
C ARG A 226 5.72 17.72 -28.65
N GLY A 227 4.65 17.15 -28.08
CA GLY A 227 4.18 17.44 -26.74
C GLY A 227 2.80 18.12 -26.70
N LEU A 228 2.31 18.69 -27.81
CA LEU A 228 1.00 19.35 -27.84
C LEU A 228 -0.17 18.42 -27.49
N ARG A 229 -0.16 17.16 -27.94
CA ARG A 229 -1.19 16.18 -27.57
C ARG A 229 -1.21 15.91 -26.07
N ARG A 230 -0.03 15.75 -25.46
CA ARG A 230 0.09 15.56 -24.02
C ARG A 230 -0.34 16.81 -23.26
N LEU A 231 0.03 17.99 -23.76
CA LEU A 231 -0.39 19.27 -23.19
C LEU A 231 -1.92 19.40 -23.21
N TRP A 232 -2.55 19.02 -24.32
CA TRP A 232 -4.01 19.01 -24.45
C TRP A 232 -4.67 18.07 -23.43
N THR A 233 -4.18 16.84 -23.28
CA THR A 233 -4.67 15.91 -22.25
C THR A 233 -4.51 16.47 -20.83
N GLU A 234 -3.37 17.09 -20.51
CA GLU A 234 -3.17 17.72 -19.19
C GLU A 234 -4.10 18.93 -18.98
N GLN A 235 -4.45 19.69 -20.03
CA GLN A 235 -5.41 20.79 -19.96
C GLN A 235 -6.85 20.31 -19.74
N LEU A 236 -7.20 19.12 -20.25
CA LEU A 236 -8.51 18.49 -20.03
C LEU A 236 -8.64 17.91 -18.61
N ARG A 237 -7.55 17.48 -17.98
CA ARG A 237 -7.58 16.78 -16.69
C ARG A 237 -8.33 17.53 -15.57
N PRO A 238 -8.11 18.83 -15.32
CA PRO A 238 -8.89 19.58 -14.33
C PRO A 238 -10.39 19.64 -14.64
N LEU A 239 -10.75 19.70 -15.93
CA LEU A 239 -12.14 19.74 -16.40
C LEU A 239 -12.83 18.36 -16.25
N CYS A 240 -12.05 17.28 -16.33
CA CYS A 240 -12.49 15.91 -16.14
C CYS A 240 -12.41 15.44 -14.67
N GLY A 241 -12.60 16.35 -13.71
CA GLY A 241 -12.58 16.02 -12.27
C GLY A 241 -11.23 15.49 -11.75
N GLY A 242 -10.14 15.71 -12.49
CA GLY A 242 -8.80 15.24 -12.14
C GLY A 242 -8.40 13.87 -12.72
N SER A 243 -9.31 13.12 -13.37
CA SER A 243 -9.00 11.80 -13.95
C SER A 243 -8.18 11.92 -15.23
N LEU A 244 -7.00 11.30 -15.25
CA LEU A 244 -6.15 11.24 -16.44
C LEU A 244 -6.81 10.40 -17.54
N GLU A 245 -7.48 9.33 -17.16
CA GLU A 245 -8.12 8.37 -18.05
C GLU A 245 -9.30 9.00 -18.77
N THR A 246 -10.10 9.78 -18.03
CA THR A 246 -11.22 10.54 -18.59
C THR A 246 -10.70 11.61 -19.55
N ALA A 247 -9.63 12.33 -19.17
CA ALA A 247 -9.00 13.31 -20.03
C ALA A 247 -8.37 12.70 -21.28
N GLN A 248 -7.82 11.48 -21.19
CA GLN A 248 -7.31 10.73 -22.33
C GLN A 248 -8.43 10.30 -23.27
N ALA A 249 -9.54 9.76 -22.75
CA ALA A 249 -10.69 9.38 -23.57
C ALA A 249 -11.24 10.58 -24.36
N VAL A 250 -11.37 11.74 -23.71
CA VAL A 250 -11.77 12.99 -24.38
C VAL A 250 -10.72 13.43 -25.40
N GLY A 251 -9.43 13.37 -25.07
CA GLY A 251 -8.34 13.73 -25.98
C GLY A 251 -8.14 12.77 -27.16
N GLU A 252 -8.55 11.51 -27.04
CA GLU A 252 -8.56 10.52 -28.12
C GLU A 252 -9.71 10.80 -29.11
N ALA A 253 -10.92 11.04 -28.58
CA ALA A 253 -12.09 11.39 -29.39
C ALA A 253 -11.92 12.76 -30.07
N TYR A 254 -11.32 13.72 -29.35
CA TYR A 254 -11.12 15.09 -29.81
C TYR A 254 -9.64 15.49 -29.67
N PRO A 255 -8.81 15.23 -30.71
CA PRO A 255 -7.34 15.32 -30.62
C PRO A 255 -6.78 16.74 -30.51
N SER A 256 -7.64 17.75 -30.56
CA SER A 256 -7.28 19.15 -30.40
C SER A 256 -8.47 19.96 -29.85
N PRO A 257 -8.21 21.15 -29.27
CA PRO A 257 -9.29 22.06 -28.87
C PRO A 257 -10.26 22.37 -30.02
N GLN A 258 -9.72 22.52 -31.24
CA GLN A 258 -10.53 22.84 -32.42
C GLN A 258 -11.45 21.67 -32.82
N ALA A 259 -10.98 20.42 -32.70
CA ALA A 259 -11.82 19.24 -32.96
C ALA A 259 -12.98 19.15 -31.97
N LEU A 260 -12.74 19.46 -30.68
CA LEU A 260 -13.78 19.48 -29.66
C LEU A 260 -14.81 20.58 -29.93
N LEU A 261 -14.35 21.79 -30.29
CA LEU A 261 -15.24 22.90 -30.66
C LEU A 261 -16.09 22.59 -31.90
N GLN A 262 -15.52 21.90 -32.89
CA GLN A 262 -16.27 21.42 -34.06
C GLN A 262 -17.33 20.39 -33.69
N GLY A 263 -17.02 19.47 -32.77
CA GLY A 263 -18.00 18.55 -32.20
C GLY A 263 -19.20 19.28 -31.59
N PHE A 264 -18.95 20.29 -30.73
CA PHE A 264 -20.01 21.11 -30.14
C PHE A 264 -20.81 21.93 -31.17
N ALA A 265 -20.17 22.38 -32.25
CA ALA A 265 -20.82 23.11 -33.33
C ALA A 265 -21.73 22.21 -34.18
N SER A 266 -21.44 20.90 -34.25
CA SER A 266 -22.22 19.92 -35.00
C SER A 266 -23.50 19.43 -34.30
N CYS A 267 -23.66 19.72 -33.01
CA CYS A 267 -24.87 19.36 -32.26
C CYS A 267 -26.08 20.21 -32.68
N ALA A 268 -27.24 19.58 -32.86
CA ALA A 268 -28.48 20.26 -33.25
C ALA A 268 -29.29 20.78 -32.05
N SER A 269 -29.00 20.31 -30.83
CA SER A 269 -29.68 20.73 -29.59
C SER A 269 -28.70 20.91 -28.43
N VAL A 270 -29.17 21.62 -27.39
CA VAL A 270 -28.42 21.81 -26.13
C VAL A 270 -28.20 20.47 -25.42
N GLU A 271 -29.21 19.59 -25.40
CA GLU A 271 -29.13 18.26 -24.79
C GLU A 271 -28.05 17.38 -25.45
N GLN A 272 -27.93 17.43 -26.78
CA GLN A 272 -26.85 16.75 -27.50
C GLN A 272 -25.47 17.33 -27.15
N ARG A 273 -25.39 18.65 -26.96
CA ARG A 273 -24.16 19.34 -26.59
C ARG A 273 -23.70 18.94 -25.17
N GLU A 274 -24.62 18.83 -24.24
CA GLU A 274 -24.35 18.38 -22.85
C GLU A 274 -23.91 16.91 -22.79
N ARG A 275 -24.42 16.07 -23.69
CA ARG A 275 -24.09 14.63 -23.75
C ARG A 275 -22.91 14.28 -24.66
N LEU A 276 -22.36 15.23 -25.40
CA LEU A 276 -21.34 14.99 -26.45
C LEU A 276 -20.14 14.15 -25.98
N VAL A 277 -19.75 14.33 -24.71
CA VAL A 277 -18.62 13.61 -24.08
C VAL A 277 -19.06 12.62 -23.01
N ALA A 278 -20.36 12.52 -22.72
CA ALA A 278 -20.89 11.72 -21.62
C ALA A 278 -20.82 10.21 -21.89
N ASP A 279 -20.96 9.81 -23.15
CA ASP A 279 -20.95 8.39 -23.57
C ASP A 279 -19.55 7.89 -23.96
N LEU A 280 -18.50 8.70 -23.72
CA LEU A 280 -17.12 8.28 -24.00
C LEU A 280 -16.68 7.17 -23.04
N THR A 281 -16.18 6.08 -23.60
CA THR A 281 -15.64 4.97 -22.82
C THR A 281 -14.31 5.37 -22.17
N VAL A 282 -14.29 5.46 -20.84
CA VAL A 282 -13.07 5.76 -20.06
C VAL A 282 -12.30 4.47 -19.77
N ARG A 283 -11.02 4.42 -20.14
CA ARG A 283 -10.14 3.28 -19.85
C ARG A 283 -9.39 3.52 -18.54
N SER A 284 -9.80 2.91 -17.44
CA SER A 284 -9.11 3.02 -16.13
C SER A 284 -7.68 2.45 -16.23
N GLY A 285 -6.69 3.17 -15.69
CA GLY A 285 -5.25 3.04 -16.03
C GLY A 285 -4.53 1.74 -15.66
N ASP A 286 -3.37 1.60 -16.30
CA ASP A 286 -2.25 0.64 -16.14
C ASP A 286 -2.23 -0.68 -16.92
N ASN A 287 -3.17 -0.92 -17.82
CA ASN A 287 -3.03 -2.01 -18.77
C ASN A 287 -2.81 -1.48 -20.20
N LYS A 288 -1.55 -1.63 -20.66
CA LYS A 288 -1.26 -1.84 -22.10
C LYS A 288 -1.95 -3.09 -22.67
N GLN A 289 -2.72 -3.81 -21.85
CA GLN A 289 -3.50 -4.95 -22.23
C GLN A 289 -4.87 -4.50 -22.76
N PRO A 290 -5.35 -5.12 -23.85
CA PRO A 290 -6.69 -4.87 -24.36
C PRO A 290 -7.74 -5.14 -23.26
N PRO A 291 -8.93 -4.50 -23.35
CA PRO A 291 -10.04 -4.81 -22.46
C PRO A 291 -10.30 -6.31 -22.47
N VAL A 292 -10.33 -6.90 -21.28
CA VAL A 292 -10.51 -8.33 -21.09
C VAL A 292 -11.99 -8.60 -20.98
N GLU A 293 -12.50 -9.46 -21.86
CA GLU A 293 -13.88 -9.90 -21.81
C GLU A 293 -14.13 -10.70 -20.51
N ALA A 294 -15.24 -10.43 -19.85
CA ALA A 294 -15.64 -11.13 -18.63
C ALA A 294 -17.11 -11.53 -18.73
N TYR A 295 -17.46 -12.70 -18.20
CA TYR A 295 -18.84 -13.13 -18.12
C TYR A 295 -19.52 -12.57 -16.87
N CYS A 296 -20.58 -11.79 -17.07
CA CYS A 296 -21.40 -11.24 -16.00
C CYS A 296 -22.68 -12.09 -15.81
N ASP A 297 -22.80 -12.75 -14.66
CA ASP A 297 -24.02 -13.45 -14.23
C ASP A 297 -24.93 -12.45 -13.50
N MET A 298 -25.99 -12.04 -14.18
CA MET A 298 -26.97 -11.04 -13.73
C MET A 298 -28.24 -11.66 -13.12
N GLU A 299 -28.44 -12.97 -13.25
CA GLU A 299 -29.69 -13.63 -12.88
C GLU A 299 -29.59 -14.32 -11.52
N PHE A 300 -28.43 -14.91 -11.19
CA PHE A 300 -28.29 -15.74 -10.00
C PHE A 300 -27.94 -14.91 -8.75
N ALA A 301 -28.62 -15.20 -7.62
CA ALA A 301 -28.31 -14.63 -6.29
C ALA A 301 -28.16 -13.08 -6.26
N GLY A 302 -29.10 -12.38 -6.90
CA GLY A 302 -29.13 -10.91 -6.95
C GLY A 302 -28.23 -10.27 -8.01
N GLY A 303 -27.61 -11.07 -8.89
CA GLY A 303 -26.83 -10.60 -10.03
C GLY A 303 -25.54 -9.89 -9.65
N ASN A 304 -24.96 -9.17 -10.63
CA ASN A 304 -23.68 -8.46 -10.52
C ASN A 304 -22.47 -9.36 -10.24
N TRP A 305 -22.50 -10.61 -10.69
CA TRP A 305 -21.40 -11.55 -10.50
C TRP A 305 -20.47 -11.56 -11.70
N THR A 306 -19.18 -11.30 -11.46
CA THR A 306 -18.13 -11.57 -12.45
C THR A 306 -17.69 -13.03 -12.28
N VAL A 307 -17.93 -13.88 -13.28
CA VAL A 307 -17.50 -15.27 -13.27
C VAL A 307 -16.01 -15.35 -13.63
N ILE A 308 -15.21 -15.94 -12.75
CA ILE A 308 -13.74 -16.02 -12.90
C ILE A 308 -13.26 -17.42 -13.33
N GLN A 309 -14.12 -18.42 -13.18
CA GLN A 309 -13.86 -19.79 -13.60
C GLN A 309 -15.20 -20.50 -13.86
N ARG A 310 -15.28 -21.27 -14.95
CA ARG A 310 -16.42 -22.15 -15.25
C ARG A 310 -15.93 -23.50 -15.75
N ARG A 311 -16.39 -24.59 -15.11
CA ARG A 311 -16.34 -25.97 -15.61
C ARG A 311 -17.76 -26.42 -15.88
N ASP A 312 -18.01 -26.93 -17.06
CA ASP A 312 -19.34 -27.41 -17.46
C ASP A 312 -19.20 -28.60 -18.43
N ASN A 313 -20.29 -29.35 -18.58
CA ASN A 313 -20.44 -30.48 -19.48
C ASN A 313 -20.64 -30.06 -20.96
N ILE A 314 -19.71 -29.27 -21.51
CA ILE A 314 -19.81 -28.67 -22.85
C ILE A 314 -18.66 -29.19 -23.72
N GLU A 315 -18.97 -29.68 -24.92
CA GLU A 315 -17.97 -30.11 -25.91
C GLU A 315 -17.72 -29.01 -26.97
N PRO A 316 -16.46 -28.79 -27.42
CA PRO A 316 -15.24 -29.48 -27.00
C PRO A 316 -14.74 -29.00 -25.63
N ARG A 317 -14.13 -29.91 -24.86
CA ARG A 317 -13.56 -29.60 -23.54
C ARG A 317 -12.38 -28.64 -23.59
N GLN A 318 -12.32 -27.73 -22.62
CA GLN A 318 -11.14 -26.92 -22.37
C GLN A 318 -10.13 -27.71 -21.50
N ASP A 319 -8.86 -27.75 -21.91
CA ASP A 319 -7.80 -28.28 -21.06
C ASP A 319 -7.45 -27.27 -19.96
N PHE A 320 -7.43 -27.75 -18.71
CA PHE A 320 -7.03 -26.97 -17.54
C PHE A 320 -5.64 -27.38 -17.01
N TYR A 321 -5.01 -28.43 -17.56
CA TYR A 321 -3.66 -28.84 -17.20
C TYR A 321 -2.61 -28.01 -17.93
N LEU A 322 -2.66 -26.70 -17.70
CA LEU A 322 -1.83 -25.67 -18.35
C LEU A 322 -0.74 -25.11 -17.41
N GLY A 323 0.16 -24.32 -17.98
CA GLY A 323 1.31 -23.73 -17.28
C GLY A 323 1.02 -22.37 -16.65
N TRP A 324 2.06 -21.76 -16.08
CA TRP A 324 1.98 -20.48 -15.37
C TRP A 324 1.49 -19.36 -16.27
N LYS A 325 1.97 -19.33 -17.51
CA LYS A 325 1.63 -18.27 -18.46
C LYS A 325 0.14 -18.25 -18.76
N GLU A 326 -0.46 -19.40 -19.05
CA GLU A 326 -1.88 -19.50 -19.38
C GLU A 326 -2.75 -19.16 -18.16
N TYR A 327 -2.39 -19.63 -16.96
CA TYR A 327 -3.15 -19.28 -15.75
C TYR A 327 -3.03 -17.80 -15.36
N LYS A 328 -1.89 -17.17 -15.69
CA LYS A 328 -1.70 -15.73 -15.51
C LYS A 328 -2.60 -14.93 -16.47
N GLU A 329 -2.56 -15.26 -17.76
CA GLU A 329 -3.25 -14.52 -18.84
C GLU A 329 -4.74 -14.86 -18.95
N GLY A 330 -5.15 -16.05 -18.53
CA GLY A 330 -6.50 -16.59 -18.77
C GLY A 330 -6.56 -17.45 -20.04
N PHE A 331 -7.56 -18.33 -20.10
CA PHE A 331 -7.77 -19.25 -21.22
C PHE A 331 -9.22 -19.73 -21.29
N GLY A 332 -9.60 -20.30 -22.44
CA GLY A 332 -10.95 -20.79 -22.70
C GLY A 332 -11.88 -19.72 -23.25
N ASN A 333 -13.18 -20.00 -23.23
CA ASN A 333 -14.20 -19.11 -23.76
C ASN A 333 -15.16 -18.72 -22.63
N VAL A 334 -15.36 -17.42 -22.41
CA VAL A 334 -16.22 -16.87 -21.35
C VAL A 334 -17.67 -17.34 -21.42
N THR A 335 -18.15 -17.78 -22.58
CA THR A 335 -19.49 -18.39 -22.75
C THR A 335 -19.50 -19.90 -22.54
N GLN A 336 -18.34 -20.56 -22.42
CA GLN A 336 -18.16 -22.01 -22.23
C GLN A 336 -17.28 -22.28 -20.98
N GLU A 337 -16.33 -23.22 -21.06
CA GLU A 337 -15.33 -23.44 -20.02
C GLU A 337 -14.18 -22.44 -20.13
N PHE A 338 -13.80 -21.82 -19.01
CA PHE A 338 -12.71 -20.84 -18.98
C PHE A 338 -12.11 -20.62 -17.59
N TRP A 339 -10.92 -20.03 -17.60
CA TRP A 339 -10.27 -19.40 -16.46
C TRP A 339 -9.97 -17.94 -16.83
N TRP A 340 -10.41 -16.99 -16.02
CA TRP A 340 -10.36 -15.56 -16.37
C TRP A 340 -8.95 -14.96 -16.35
N GLY A 341 -8.02 -15.57 -15.61
CA GLY A 341 -6.63 -15.10 -15.50
C GLY A 341 -6.32 -14.50 -14.13
N LEU A 342 -5.18 -14.89 -13.56
CA LEU A 342 -4.73 -14.43 -12.25
C LEU A 342 -4.33 -12.95 -12.25
N GLU A 343 -3.78 -12.44 -13.36
CA GLU A 343 -3.40 -11.03 -13.44
C GLU A 343 -4.66 -10.14 -13.36
N HIS A 344 -5.69 -10.48 -14.13
CA HIS A 344 -6.97 -9.75 -14.11
C HIS A 344 -7.64 -9.82 -12.73
N LEU A 345 -7.59 -10.99 -12.10
CA LEU A 345 -8.13 -11.19 -10.76
C LEU A 345 -7.39 -10.40 -9.69
N PHE A 346 -6.07 -10.33 -9.79
CA PHE A 346 -5.25 -9.50 -8.91
C PHE A 346 -5.59 -8.02 -9.08
N GLN A 347 -5.58 -7.53 -10.31
CA GLN A 347 -5.89 -6.13 -10.60
C GLN A 347 -7.27 -5.72 -10.05
N LEU A 348 -8.29 -6.56 -10.26
CA LEU A 348 -9.64 -6.30 -9.79
C LEU A 348 -9.73 -6.30 -8.24
N THR A 349 -9.06 -7.24 -7.58
CA THR A 349 -9.13 -7.42 -6.11
C THR A 349 -8.04 -6.67 -5.33
N SER A 350 -7.16 -5.94 -6.02
CA SER A 350 -6.08 -5.13 -5.42
C SER A 350 -6.51 -3.73 -4.98
N SER A 351 -7.68 -3.26 -5.45
CA SER A 351 -8.28 -2.00 -5.03
C SER A 351 -8.75 -2.03 -3.57
N ASP A 352 -9.02 -0.86 -2.99
CA ASP A 352 -9.60 -0.75 -1.63
C ASP A 352 -11.03 -1.33 -1.51
N ARG A 353 -11.59 -1.81 -2.62
CA ARG A 353 -12.91 -2.42 -2.68
C ARG A 353 -12.87 -3.87 -2.21
N ARG A 354 -13.82 -4.26 -1.38
CA ARG A 354 -13.98 -5.64 -0.93
C ARG A 354 -14.77 -6.45 -1.96
N TYR A 355 -14.43 -7.73 -2.07
CA TYR A 355 -15.10 -8.66 -2.96
C TYR A 355 -15.53 -9.90 -2.18
N GLU A 356 -16.76 -10.33 -2.40
CA GLU A 356 -17.26 -11.65 -2.02
C GLU A 356 -16.93 -12.65 -3.13
N LEU A 357 -16.43 -13.82 -2.76
CA LEU A 357 -16.31 -14.98 -3.63
C LEU A 357 -17.45 -15.96 -3.35
N ARG A 358 -18.08 -16.47 -4.41
CA ARG A 358 -18.99 -17.60 -4.38
C ARG A 358 -18.48 -18.73 -5.27
N VAL A 359 -18.55 -19.95 -4.76
CA VAL A 359 -18.23 -21.19 -5.46
C VAL A 359 -19.51 -22.04 -5.54
N ASP A 360 -20.00 -22.28 -6.74
CA ASP A 360 -21.14 -23.18 -7.00
C ASP A 360 -20.63 -24.54 -7.50
N LEU A 361 -21.22 -25.63 -7.02
CA LEU A 361 -20.81 -27.01 -7.29
C LEU A 361 -22.02 -27.87 -7.65
N GLU A 362 -21.90 -28.71 -8.69
CA GLU A 362 -22.89 -29.71 -9.11
C GLU A 362 -22.23 -31.07 -9.36
N ALA A 363 -22.76 -32.14 -8.76
CA ALA A 363 -22.33 -33.51 -9.01
C ALA A 363 -23.15 -34.19 -10.12
N PHE A 364 -22.72 -35.36 -10.59
CA PHE A 364 -23.40 -36.09 -11.67
C PHE A 364 -24.80 -36.60 -11.31
N ASP A 365 -25.08 -36.81 -10.02
CA ASP A 365 -26.40 -37.16 -9.52
C ASP A 365 -27.35 -35.96 -9.35
N GLY A 366 -26.94 -34.77 -9.79
CA GLY A 366 -27.71 -33.53 -9.73
C GLY A 366 -27.68 -32.83 -8.38
N SER A 367 -26.99 -33.37 -7.38
CA SER A 367 -26.83 -32.69 -6.09
C SER A 367 -25.98 -31.42 -6.24
N ARG A 368 -26.41 -30.34 -5.59
CA ARG A 368 -25.78 -29.01 -5.67
C ARG A 368 -25.40 -28.47 -4.30
N ARG A 369 -24.23 -27.82 -4.22
CA ARG A 369 -23.77 -27.11 -3.02
C ARG A 369 -23.07 -25.81 -3.40
N TYR A 370 -22.91 -24.93 -2.42
CA TYR A 370 -22.16 -23.69 -2.59
C TYR A 370 -21.37 -23.31 -1.34
N ALA A 371 -20.30 -22.55 -1.56
CA ALA A 371 -19.49 -21.90 -0.55
C ALA A 371 -19.37 -20.40 -0.87
N THR A 372 -19.41 -19.56 0.15
CA THR A 372 -19.26 -18.10 0.05
C THR A 372 -18.19 -17.61 1.01
N TYR A 373 -17.42 -16.61 0.60
CA TYR A 373 -16.34 -15.98 1.38
C TYR A 373 -16.46 -14.46 1.23
N GLN A 374 -16.77 -13.72 2.29
CA GLN A 374 -17.08 -12.28 2.17
C GLN A 374 -15.88 -11.40 1.88
N GLN A 375 -14.67 -11.86 2.18
CA GLN A 375 -13.44 -11.12 1.87
C GLN A 375 -12.53 -11.99 1.02
N PHE A 376 -12.56 -11.77 -0.28
CA PHE A 376 -11.74 -12.46 -1.25
C PHE A 376 -10.77 -11.48 -1.93
N ARG A 377 -9.50 -11.86 -1.97
CA ARG A 377 -8.46 -11.19 -2.76
C ARG A 377 -7.29 -12.12 -3.03
N ILE A 378 -6.50 -11.78 -4.04
CA ILE A 378 -5.21 -12.42 -4.29
C ILE A 378 -4.09 -11.38 -4.29
N SER A 379 -2.87 -11.78 -3.97
CA SER A 379 -1.71 -10.88 -4.03
C SER A 379 -1.17 -10.72 -5.45
N SER A 380 -0.19 -9.86 -5.64
CA SER A 380 0.52 -9.74 -6.92
C SER A 380 1.33 -10.99 -7.26
N GLU A 381 1.77 -11.09 -8.53
CA GLU A 381 2.66 -12.15 -9.01
C GLU A 381 3.95 -12.27 -8.20
N LEU A 382 4.49 -11.15 -7.71
CA LEU A 382 5.70 -11.12 -6.86
C LEU A 382 5.53 -11.96 -5.59
N TYR A 383 4.30 -11.98 -5.07
CA TYR A 383 3.92 -12.75 -3.89
C TYR A 383 3.27 -14.10 -4.24
N GLY A 384 3.26 -14.47 -5.54
CA GLY A 384 2.79 -15.75 -6.05
C GLY A 384 1.27 -15.89 -6.10
N TYR A 385 0.54 -14.79 -6.34
CA TYR A 385 -0.93 -14.77 -6.36
C TYR A 385 -1.56 -15.41 -5.12
N ARG A 386 -1.00 -15.12 -3.94
CA ARG A 386 -1.40 -15.70 -2.67
C ARG A 386 -2.87 -15.43 -2.37
N LEU A 387 -3.61 -16.48 -2.03
CA LEU A 387 -5.04 -16.40 -1.71
C LEU A 387 -5.28 -15.81 -0.30
N SER A 388 -6.23 -14.88 -0.21
CA SER A 388 -6.82 -14.40 1.03
C SER A 388 -8.34 -14.55 0.91
N ALA A 389 -8.91 -15.44 1.71
CA ALA A 389 -10.36 -15.65 1.82
C ALA A 389 -10.75 -15.74 3.31
N SER A 390 -11.81 -15.05 3.74
CA SER A 390 -12.36 -15.15 5.10
C SER A 390 -13.89 -15.11 5.11
N ASP A 391 -14.46 -15.26 6.30
CA ASP A 391 -15.91 -15.17 6.56
C ASP A 391 -16.71 -16.17 5.72
N TYR A 392 -16.25 -17.43 5.80
CA TYR A 392 -16.86 -18.57 5.14
C TYR A 392 -18.33 -18.76 5.56
N SER A 393 -19.19 -19.01 4.58
CA SER A 393 -20.58 -19.44 4.76
C SER A 393 -21.02 -20.35 3.59
N GLY A 394 -22.23 -20.90 3.68
CA GLY A 394 -22.80 -21.77 2.64
C GLY A 394 -23.07 -23.19 3.12
N ASN A 395 -23.62 -24.01 2.23
CA ASN A 395 -24.02 -25.39 2.53
C ASN A 395 -23.01 -26.44 2.04
N ALA A 396 -21.96 -26.05 1.32
CA ALA A 396 -20.76 -26.86 1.18
C ALA A 396 -20.02 -26.93 2.54
N THR A 397 -18.90 -27.62 2.57
CA THR A 397 -17.89 -27.47 3.63
C THR A 397 -16.83 -26.49 3.17
N ASP A 398 -16.05 -25.87 4.07
CA ASP A 398 -14.97 -24.94 3.68
C ASP A 398 -13.82 -25.67 2.96
N GLY A 399 -13.85 -25.70 1.62
CA GLY A 399 -12.87 -26.36 0.76
C GLY A 399 -11.64 -25.50 0.44
N LEU A 400 -11.67 -24.20 0.74
CA LEU A 400 -10.52 -23.29 0.62
C LEU A 400 -9.74 -23.13 1.92
N LYS A 401 -10.19 -23.73 3.03
CA LYS A 401 -9.54 -23.64 4.35
C LYS A 401 -8.02 -23.75 4.32
N TYR A 402 -7.49 -24.72 3.58
CA TYR A 402 -6.05 -24.95 3.45
C TYR A 402 -5.38 -24.23 2.27
N ALA A 403 -6.18 -23.68 1.35
CA ALA A 403 -5.71 -22.81 0.28
C ALA A 403 -5.42 -21.38 0.76
N VAL A 404 -6.10 -20.93 1.83
CA VAL A 404 -5.88 -19.60 2.41
C VAL A 404 -4.42 -19.42 2.83
N LYS A 405 -3.85 -18.28 2.43
CA LYS A 405 -2.43 -17.87 2.58
C LYS A 405 -1.43 -18.69 1.75
N ARG A 406 -1.89 -19.62 0.89
CA ARG A 406 -1.02 -20.34 -0.05
C ARG A 406 -0.85 -19.58 -1.35
N LYS A 407 0.29 -19.80 -1.99
CA LYS A 407 0.58 -19.32 -3.34
C LYS A 407 -0.09 -20.23 -4.37
N PHE A 408 -0.27 -19.72 -5.59
CA PHE A 408 -0.80 -20.53 -6.68
C PHE A 408 0.32 -21.39 -7.29
N SER A 409 0.01 -22.66 -7.58
CA SER A 409 0.92 -23.61 -8.21
C SER A 409 0.34 -24.10 -9.54
N THR A 410 1.17 -24.19 -10.58
CA THR A 410 0.84 -24.75 -11.91
C THR A 410 1.76 -25.92 -12.22
N ARG A 411 1.48 -26.67 -13.30
CA ARG A 411 2.29 -27.83 -13.72
C ARG A 411 3.80 -27.57 -13.81
N ASP A 412 4.16 -26.35 -14.20
CA ASP A 412 5.52 -25.88 -14.48
C ASP A 412 6.07 -24.94 -13.40
N ARG A 413 5.30 -24.66 -12.35
CA ARG A 413 5.71 -23.79 -11.25
C ARG A 413 5.15 -24.28 -9.92
N ASP A 414 6.03 -24.94 -9.17
CA ASP A 414 5.73 -25.40 -7.82
C ASP A 414 5.89 -24.27 -6.80
N GLN A 415 4.82 -24.02 -6.04
CA GLN A 415 4.75 -23.06 -4.94
C GLN A 415 3.92 -23.62 -3.77
N ASP A 416 3.73 -24.93 -3.74
CA ASP A 416 2.96 -25.58 -2.67
C ASP A 416 3.85 -25.86 -1.43
N ASP A 417 3.24 -26.37 -0.35
CA ASP A 417 3.97 -26.59 0.91
C ASP A 417 4.58 -28.00 1.02
N TRP A 418 4.39 -28.85 -0.01
CA TRP A 418 4.79 -30.25 0.07
C TRP A 418 6.17 -30.48 -0.54
N GLY A 419 7.19 -30.49 0.31
CA GLY A 419 8.59 -30.55 -0.13
C GLY A 419 9.03 -31.82 -0.88
N ASP A 420 8.23 -32.88 -0.89
CA ASP A 420 8.56 -34.17 -1.53
C ASP A 420 7.78 -34.45 -2.83
N GLY A 421 6.95 -33.50 -3.27
CA GLY A 421 6.07 -33.71 -4.42
C GLY A 421 5.66 -32.41 -5.08
N HIS A 422 4.74 -32.50 -6.05
CA HIS A 422 4.23 -31.32 -6.73
C HIS A 422 2.74 -31.51 -7.02
N CYS A 423 1.91 -30.89 -6.18
CA CYS A 423 0.48 -31.15 -6.15
C CYS A 423 -0.21 -30.83 -7.49
N ALA A 424 0.25 -29.79 -8.19
CA ALA A 424 -0.34 -29.43 -9.48
C ALA A 424 -0.06 -30.48 -10.58
N GLN A 425 1.08 -31.20 -10.51
CA GLN A 425 1.36 -32.33 -11.39
C GLN A 425 0.61 -33.58 -10.95
N ASP A 426 0.60 -33.86 -9.64
CA ASP A 426 -0.05 -35.03 -9.03
C ASP A 426 -1.58 -35.04 -9.18
N HIS A 427 -2.19 -33.85 -9.20
CA HIS A 427 -3.63 -33.66 -9.34
C HIS A 427 -4.03 -33.07 -10.71
N GLN A 428 -3.05 -32.91 -11.61
CA GLN A 428 -3.25 -32.46 -12.99
C GLN A 428 -4.16 -31.22 -13.11
N GLY A 429 -3.99 -30.26 -12.19
CA GLY A 429 -4.78 -29.04 -12.12
C GLY A 429 -4.04 -28.00 -11.29
N ALA A 430 -4.10 -26.73 -11.71
CA ALA A 430 -3.46 -25.66 -10.98
C ALA A 430 -4.35 -25.15 -9.84
N TRP A 431 -3.78 -24.89 -8.67
CA TRP A 431 -4.55 -24.45 -7.51
C TRP A 431 -3.67 -23.77 -6.45
N TRP A 432 -4.32 -23.20 -5.44
CA TRP A 432 -3.67 -22.76 -4.20
C TRP A 432 -3.47 -23.94 -3.25
N TYR A 433 -2.40 -24.72 -3.47
CA TYR A 433 -2.12 -25.92 -2.68
C TYR A 433 -1.31 -25.62 -1.43
N SER A 434 -1.61 -26.35 -0.35
CA SER A 434 -0.70 -26.56 0.79
C SER A 434 -0.03 -27.92 0.63
N GLY A 435 -0.38 -28.92 1.45
CA GLY A 435 -0.15 -30.34 1.15
C GLY A 435 -1.27 -30.89 0.28
N CYS A 436 -1.39 -30.38 -0.95
CA CYS A 436 -2.40 -30.71 -1.97
C CYS A 436 -3.88 -30.40 -1.66
N GLY A 437 -4.16 -29.88 -0.46
CA GLY A 437 -5.39 -29.13 -0.17
C GLY A 437 -6.68 -29.95 -0.09
N TRP A 438 -7.82 -29.24 -0.03
CA TRP A 438 -9.17 -29.81 0.16
C TRP A 438 -10.11 -29.57 -1.02
N SER A 439 -9.61 -29.00 -2.10
CA SER A 439 -10.32 -28.82 -3.36
C SER A 439 -9.34 -28.82 -4.53
N ASN A 440 -9.84 -29.21 -5.70
CA ASN A 440 -9.21 -28.98 -6.99
C ASN A 440 -10.31 -28.74 -8.02
N LEU A 441 -10.63 -27.48 -8.32
CA LEU A 441 -11.67 -27.16 -9.32
C LEU A 441 -11.14 -27.09 -10.75
N ASN A 442 -9.82 -27.14 -10.89
CA ASN A 442 -9.08 -27.02 -12.14
C ASN A 442 -8.51 -28.36 -12.62
N GLY A 443 -8.91 -29.48 -12.01
CA GLY A 443 -8.50 -30.82 -12.44
C GLY A 443 -9.07 -31.20 -13.80
N ARG A 444 -8.69 -32.36 -14.30
CA ARG A 444 -9.22 -32.88 -15.57
C ARG A 444 -10.72 -33.15 -15.45
N TYR A 445 -11.45 -32.83 -16.51
CA TYR A 445 -12.86 -33.19 -16.57
C TYR A 445 -12.96 -34.72 -16.73
N ARG A 446 -13.74 -35.37 -15.87
CA ARG A 446 -13.97 -36.82 -15.91
C ARG A 446 -15.46 -37.08 -15.86
N ASP A 447 -15.96 -37.81 -16.85
CA ASP A 447 -17.37 -38.14 -16.97
C ASP A 447 -17.81 -39.11 -15.88
N GLY A 448 -19.12 -39.15 -15.60
CA GLY A 448 -19.71 -40.19 -14.75
C GLY A 448 -19.34 -40.17 -13.26
N GLY A 449 -18.64 -39.14 -12.78
CA GLY A 449 -18.25 -39.03 -11.37
C GLY A 449 -17.07 -39.92 -10.98
N ASP A 450 -16.15 -40.18 -11.92
CA ASP A 450 -14.95 -40.96 -11.63
C ASP A 450 -14.19 -40.47 -10.39
N VAL A 451 -13.78 -41.43 -9.55
CA VAL A 451 -13.04 -41.18 -8.31
C VAL A 451 -11.54 -41.21 -8.60
N ASP A 452 -10.96 -40.03 -8.84
CA ASP A 452 -9.54 -39.87 -9.16
C ASP A 452 -9.04 -38.52 -8.65
N LYS A 453 -7.85 -38.50 -8.02
CA LYS A 453 -7.22 -37.29 -7.48
C LYS A 453 -6.95 -36.22 -8.54
N THR A 454 -6.91 -36.61 -9.81
CA THR A 454 -6.71 -35.72 -10.96
C THR A 454 -8.00 -35.06 -11.47
N GLY A 455 -9.17 -35.44 -10.93
CA GLY A 455 -10.47 -34.90 -11.32
C GLY A 455 -10.81 -33.53 -10.71
N ILE A 456 -12.04 -33.08 -10.94
CA ILE A 456 -12.60 -31.85 -10.35
C ILE A 456 -13.29 -32.22 -9.03
N TRP A 457 -12.80 -31.81 -7.87
CA TRP A 457 -13.33 -32.32 -6.60
C TRP A 457 -13.38 -31.33 -5.44
N TRP A 458 -14.27 -31.61 -4.50
CA TRP A 458 -14.44 -30.91 -3.22
C TRP A 458 -14.43 -31.94 -2.07
N TYR A 459 -13.27 -32.09 -1.44
CA TYR A 459 -12.92 -33.31 -0.69
C TYR A 459 -13.88 -33.65 0.44
N ARG A 460 -14.27 -32.64 1.22
CA ARG A 460 -15.13 -32.83 2.39
C ARG A 460 -16.60 -33.05 2.04
N TRP A 461 -16.99 -32.89 0.77
CA TRP A 461 -18.33 -33.22 0.29
C TRP A 461 -18.38 -34.60 -0.37
N ARG A 462 -17.55 -34.86 -1.39
CA ARG A 462 -17.57 -36.11 -2.19
C ARG A 462 -16.19 -36.75 -2.39
N ARG A 463 -15.22 -36.43 -1.54
CA ARG A 463 -13.83 -36.91 -1.65
C ARG A 463 -13.25 -36.58 -3.04
N PHE A 464 -12.77 -37.58 -3.77
CA PHE A 464 -12.17 -37.44 -5.11
C PHE A 464 -13.16 -37.78 -6.24
N GLU A 465 -14.45 -37.92 -5.95
CA GLU A 465 -15.48 -38.05 -6.98
C GLU A 465 -15.52 -36.77 -7.83
N SER A 466 -15.42 -36.92 -9.14
CA SER A 466 -15.38 -35.80 -10.07
C SER A 466 -16.73 -35.09 -10.15
N LEU A 467 -16.72 -33.76 -10.08
CA LEU A 467 -17.88 -32.90 -10.19
C LEU A 467 -18.22 -32.62 -11.65
N LYS A 468 -19.51 -32.49 -11.93
CA LYS A 468 -20.06 -32.24 -13.26
C LYS A 468 -19.97 -30.76 -13.65
N LYS A 469 -20.27 -29.84 -12.72
CA LYS A 469 -20.15 -28.40 -12.97
C LYS A 469 -19.57 -27.68 -11.77
N THR A 470 -18.73 -26.68 -12.03
CA THR A 470 -18.22 -25.78 -11.00
C THR A 470 -18.14 -24.36 -11.56
N ALA A 471 -18.45 -23.38 -10.72
CA ALA A 471 -18.27 -21.98 -11.09
C ALA A 471 -17.75 -21.19 -9.89
N MET A 472 -16.66 -20.44 -10.10
CA MET A 472 -16.21 -19.41 -9.16
C MET A 472 -16.62 -18.04 -9.70
N LYS A 473 -17.22 -17.23 -8.86
CA LYS A 473 -17.65 -15.87 -9.22
C LYS A 473 -17.45 -14.90 -8.07
N ILE A 474 -17.14 -13.66 -8.40
CA ILE A 474 -16.89 -12.59 -7.43
C ILE A 474 -17.82 -11.41 -7.67
N ARG A 475 -18.13 -10.69 -6.60
CA ARG A 475 -18.92 -9.45 -6.66
C ARG A 475 -18.41 -8.48 -5.60
N PRO A 476 -18.39 -7.17 -5.87
CA PRO A 476 -18.03 -6.21 -4.85
C PRO A 476 -19.06 -6.13 -3.71
N THR A 477 -18.60 -5.91 -2.47
CA THR A 477 -19.42 -5.83 -1.25
C THR A 477 -19.28 -4.54 -0.46
#